data_AF-A0A7V9SWE5-F1
#
_entry.id   AF-A0A7V9SWE5-F1
#
_cell.length_a   1.000
_cell.length_b   1.000
_cell.length_c   1.000
_cell.angle_alpha   90.00
_cell.angle_beta   90.00
_cell.angle_gamma   90.00
#
_symmetry.space_group_name_H-M   'P 1'
#
loop_
_entity.id
_entity.type
_entity.pdbx_description
1 polymer ?
#
loop_
_entity_poly.entity_id
_entity_poly.type
_entity_poly.pdbx_seq_one_letter_code
_entity_poly.pdbx_strand_id
1 'polypeptide(L)' 'MKDVLFALLALVSAALAAYFLYKFQHYDDSTSMLIGIVFALAAVILGGLFIFGRLTRHEDIHVTE' A
#
# COMPACT_ATOMS: atom_id res chain seq x y z
N MET A 1 -16.71 0.27 4.08
CA MET A 1 -16.04 -1.03 4.36
C MET A 1 -14.90 -1.31 3.38
N LYS A 2 -15.11 -1.16 2.06
CA LYS A 2 -14.06 -1.31 1.03
C LYS A 2 -12.77 -0.50 1.28
N ASP A 3 -12.88 0.70 1.83
CA ASP A 3 -11.71 1.56 2.06
C ASP A 3 -10.79 1.01 3.16
N VAL A 4 -11.38 0.42 4.21
CA VAL A 4 -10.62 -0.25 5.28
C VAL A 4 -9.92 -1.50 4.76
N LEU A 5 -10.55 -2.21 3.81
CA LEU A 5 -9.92 -3.34 3.13
C LEU A 5 -8.67 -2.91 2.35
N PHE A 6 -8.73 -1.81 1.59
CA PHE A 6 -7.55 -1.29 0.89
C PHE A 6 -6.43 -0.89 1.83
N ALA A 7 -6.75 -0.27 2.98
CA ALA A 7 -5.76 0.07 4.00
C ALA A 7 -5.07 -1.16 4.60
N LEU A 8 -5.86 -2.19 4.95
CA LEU A 8 -5.31 -3.46 5.48
C LEU A 8 -4.45 -4.17 4.44
N LEU A 9 -4.89 -4.19 3.18
CA LEU A 9 -4.16 -4.83 2.09
C LEU A 9 -2.85 -4.08 1.77
N ALA A 10 -2.86 -2.74 1.86
CA ALA A 10 -1.65 -1.92 1.74
C ALA A 10 -0.67 -2.21 2.88
N LEU A 11 -1.15 -2.34 4.12
CA LEU A 11 -0.32 -2.66 5.29
C LEU A 11 0.34 -4.04 5.16
N VAL A 12 -0.43 -5.06 4.79
CA VAL A 12 0.09 -6.42 4.59
C VAL A 12 1.10 -6.45 3.45
N SER A 13 0.82 -5.75 2.34
CA SER A 13 1.75 -5.64 1.21
C SER A 13 3.05 -4.95 1.62
N ALA A 14 2.99 -3.89 2.44
CA ALA A 14 4.18 -3.22 2.95
C ALA A 14 5.03 -4.13 3.86
N ALA A 15 4.38 -4.91 4.73
CA ALA A 15 5.07 -5.88 5.59
C ALA A 15 5.76 -6.98 4.77
N LEU A 16 5.09 -7.50 3.73
CA LEU A 16 5.68 -8.47 2.82
C LEU A 16 6.84 -7.89 2.02
N ALA A 17 6.72 -6.64 1.53
CA ALA A 17 7.80 -5.96 0.84
C ALA A 17 9.05 -5.84 1.74
N ALA A 18 8.87 -5.44 3.00
CA ALA A 18 9.95 -5.36 3.98
C ALA A 18 10.61 -6.72 4.23
N TYR A 19 9.82 -7.78 4.38
CA TYR A 19 10.34 -9.14 4.56
C TYR A 19 11.15 -9.63 3.36
N PHE A 20 10.66 -9.43 2.14
CA PHE A 20 11.37 -9.85 0.93
C PHE A 20 12.64 -9.05 0.66
N LEU A 21 12.64 -7.74 0.96
CA LEU A 21 13.84 -6.90 0.89
C LEU A 21 14.87 -7.32 1.95
N TYR A 22 14.43 -7.63 3.17
CA TYR A 22 15.30 -8.18 4.20
C TYR A 22 15.91 -9.51 3.77
N LYS A 23 15.10 -10.41 3.18
CA LYS A 23 15.56 -11.69 2.66
C LYS A 23 16.57 -11.51 1.52
N PHE A 24 16.34 -10.57 0.61
CA PHE A 24 17.31 -10.23 -0.44
C PHE A 24 18.67 -9.82 0.16
N GLN A 25 18.67 -8.97 1.18
CA GLN A 25 19.92 -8.54 1.84
C GLN A 25 20.68 -9.69 2.54
N HIS A 26 19.97 -10.72 3.01
CA HIS A 26 20.58 -11.83 3.75
C HIS A 26 21.04 -12.99 2.87
N TYR A 27 20.36 -13.22 1.74
CA TYR A 27 20.57 -14.42 0.91
C TYR A 27 21.04 -14.09 -0.52
N ASP A 28 21.24 -12.81 -0.85
CA ASP A 28 21.65 -12.30 -2.17
C ASP A 28 20.78 -12.84 -3.33
N ASP A 29 19.51 -13.12 -3.02
CA ASP A 29 18.55 -13.69 -3.96
C ASP A 29 17.82 -12.58 -4.73
N SER A 30 18.25 -12.36 -5.96
CA SER A 30 17.68 -11.38 -6.89
C SER A 30 16.18 -11.60 -7.15
N THR A 31 15.68 -12.83 -7.00
CA THR A 31 14.25 -13.15 -7.13
C THR A 31 13.45 -12.55 -5.98
N SER A 32 13.99 -12.64 -4.75
CA SER A 32 13.38 -12.04 -3.56
C SER A 32 13.32 -10.51 -3.66
N MET A 33 14.32 -9.88 -4.30
CA MET A 33 14.29 -8.44 -4.58
C MET A 33 13.12 -8.06 -5.51
N LEU A 34 12.95 -8.76 -6.63
CA LEU A 34 11.86 -8.50 -7.57
C LEU A 34 10.49 -8.64 -6.90
N ILE A 35 10.31 -9.69 -6.10
CA ILE A 35 9.07 -9.92 -5.35
C ILE A 35 8.83 -8.78 -4.36
N GLY A 36 9.86 -8.36 -3.63
CA GLY A 36 9.77 -7.23 -2.70
C GLY A 36 9.36 -5.92 -3.37
N ILE A 37 9.90 -5.63 -4.56
CA ILE A 37 9.54 -4.44 -5.34
C ILE A 37 8.07 -4.49 -5.78
N VAL A 38 7.58 -5.64 -6.24
CA VAL A 38 6.16 -5.80 -6.63
C VAL A 38 5.23 -5.52 -5.46
N PHE A 39 5.54 -6.07 -4.27
CA PHE A 39 4.75 -5.80 -3.07
C PHE A 39 4.84 -4.34 -2.61
N ALA A 40 6.01 -3.69 -2.76
CA ALA A 40 6.17 -2.27 -2.45
C ALA A 40 5.29 -1.39 -3.35
N LEU A 41 5.27 -1.67 -4.67
CA LEU A 41 4.40 -0.96 -5.61
C LEU A 41 2.91 -1.19 -5.29
N ALA A 42 2.52 -2.43 -4.98
CA ALA A 42 1.16 -2.73 -4.56
C ALA A 42 0.76 -1.94 -3.31
N ALA A 43 1.65 -1.83 -2.31
CA ALA A 43 1.41 -1.06 -1.10
C ALA A 43 1.19 0.44 -1.40
N VAL A 44 1.99 1.02 -2.31
CA VAL A 44 1.85 2.43 -2.72
C VAL A 44 0.53 2.66 -3.45
N ILE A 45 0.14 1.78 -4.39
CA ILE A 45 -1.11 1.92 -5.15
C ILE A 45 -2.32 1.79 -4.21
N LEU A 46 -2.35 0.75 -3.37
CA LEU A 46 -3.45 0.48 -2.45
C LEU A 46 -3.56 1.58 -1.37
N GLY A 47 -2.42 2.03 -0.84
CA GLY A 47 -2.36 3.14 0.11
C GLY A 47 -2.79 4.47 -0.51
N GLY A 48 -2.38 4.73 -1.75
CA GLY A 48 -2.81 5.89 -2.53
C GLY A 48 -4.33 5.88 -2.75
N LEU A 49 -4.89 4.78 -3.23
CA LEU A 49 -6.35 4.63 -3.42
C LEU A 49 -7.13 4.85 -2.11
N PHE A 50 -6.60 4.36 -0.98
CA PHE A 50 -7.20 4.59 0.33
C PHE A 50 -7.21 6.08 0.73
N ILE A 51 -6.10 6.80 0.51
CA ILE A 51 -6.00 8.24 0.82
C ILE A 51 -6.90 9.06 -0.11
N PHE A 52 -6.85 8.79 -1.43
CA PHE A 52 -7.68 9.49 -2.42
C PHE A 52 -9.18 9.36 -2.15
N GLY A 53 -9.64 8.18 -1.73
CA GLY A 53 -11.04 7.95 -1.35
C GLY A 53 -11.48 8.69 -0.09
N ARG A 54 -10.54 9.15 0.75
CA ARG A 54 -10.85 9.99 1.93
C ARG A 54 -10.82 11.49 1.61
N LEU A 55 -9.91 11.93 0.75
CA LEU A 55 -9.84 13.34 0.33
C LEU A 55 -11.12 13.76 -0.40
N THR A 56 -11.61 12.92 -1.33
CA THR A 56 -12.84 13.18 -2.09
C THR A 56 -14.10 13.30 -1.23
N ARG A 57 -14.14 12.71 -0.03
CA ARG A 57 -15.31 12.83 0.87
C ARG A 57 -15.32 14.09 1.72
N HIS A 58 -14.19 14.75 1.88
CA HIS A 58 -14.13 16.01 2.64
C HIS A 58 -14.57 17.22 1.82
N GLU A 59 -14.60 17.10 0.49
CA GLU A 59 -15.02 18.17 -0.43
C GLU A 59 -16.56 18.26 -0.58
N ASP A 60 -17.29 17.22 -0.17
CA ASP A 60 -18.76 17.15 -0.21
C ASP A 60 -19.45 17.72 1.04
N ILE A 61 -18.72 18.46 1.89
CA ILE A 61 -19.35 19.30 2.91
C ILE A 61 -19.90 20.51 2.19
N HIS A 62 -21.14 20.37 1.73
CA HIS A 62 -21.91 21.44 1.15
C HIS A 62 -21.86 22.63 2.11
N VAL A 63 -21.20 23.70 1.66
CA VAL A 63 -21.48 25.06 2.09
C VAL A 63 -22.93 25.32 1.69
N THR A 64 -23.86 24.91 2.54
CA THR A 64 -25.20 25.47 2.61
C THR A 64 -25.07 26.78 3.36
N GLU A 65 -24.86 27.87 2.62
CA GLU A 65 -25.44 29.16 2.99
C GLU A 65 -26.84 29.27 2.40
#